data_AF-A0A6J7UGE5-F1
#
_entry.id   AF-A0A6J7UGE5-F1
#
_cell.length_a   1.000
_cell.length_b   1.000
_cell.length_c   1.000
_cell.angle_alpha   90.00
_cell.angle_beta   90.00
_cell.angle_gamma   90.00
#
_symmetry.space_group_name_H-M   'P 1'
#
loop_
_entity.id
_entity.type
_entity.pdbx_description
1 polymer ?
#
loop_
_entity_poly.entity_id
_entity_poly.type
_entity_poly.pdbx_seq_one_letter_code
_entity_poly.pdbx_strand_id
1 'polypeptide(L)'
;MSGSEIVFLLLIGLVVLGPEKLPEAMRKFGRVYHEIKNVASGVQRDLRTGFDDPLQEIKNTAEEAKRIFLGKDDVASPTTDEPKFIPYEQDEKPHGDQNP
;
A
#
# COMPACT_ATOMS: atom_id res chain seq x y z
N MET A 1 -11.23 33.70 11.15
CA MET A 1 -10.26 33.46 12.24
C MET A 1 -9.58 34.78 12.55
N SER A 2 -10.02 35.47 13.59
CA SER A 2 -9.45 36.76 14.00
C SER A 2 -8.13 36.51 14.75
N GLY A 3 -7.14 37.39 14.60
CA GLY A 3 -5.83 37.24 15.27
C GLY A 3 -5.93 37.07 16.79
N SER A 4 -7.03 37.50 17.39
CA SER A 4 -7.37 37.29 18.80
C SER A 4 -7.54 35.81 19.19
N GLU A 5 -8.06 34.96 18.30
CA GLU A 5 -8.29 33.54 18.60
C GLU A 5 -6.95 32.80 18.77
N ILE A 6 -5.97 33.11 17.93
CA ILE A 6 -4.62 32.56 18.03
C ILE A 6 -3.95 32.97 19.35
N VAL A 7 -4.08 34.24 19.73
CA VAL A 7 -3.54 34.73 21.01
C VAL A 7 -4.22 34.02 22.19
N PHE A 8 -5.53 33.80 22.14
CA PHE A 8 -6.27 33.08 23.17
C PHE A 8 -5.80 31.62 23.32
N LEU A 9 -5.59 30.91 22.22
CA LEU A 9 -5.05 29.54 22.24
C LEU A 9 -3.61 29.49 22.78
N LEU A 10 -2.78 30.47 22.44
CA LEU A 10 -1.44 30.58 23.01
C LEU A 10 -1.49 30.79 24.53
N LEU A 11 -2.37 31.65 25.02
CA LEU A 11 -2.54 31.86 26.46
C LEU A 11 -2.99 30.57 27.17
N ILE A 12 -3.97 29.84 26.61
CA ILE A 12 -4.37 28.54 27.15
C ILE A 12 -3.20 27.56 27.17
N GLY A 13 -2.46 27.45 26.07
CA GLY A 13 -1.30 26.56 25.97
C GLY A 13 -0.22 26.91 27.00
N LEU A 14 0.03 28.20 27.23
CA LEU A 14 0.98 28.69 28.23
C LEU A 14 0.51 28.43 29.67
N VAL A 15 -0.79 28.50 29.95
CA VAL A 15 -1.34 28.21 31.29
C VAL A 15 -1.33 26.70 31.58
N VAL A 16 -1.72 25.88 30.60
CA VAL A 16 -1.81 24.42 30.77
C VAL A 16 -0.42 23.79 30.88
N LEU A 17 0.48 24.13 29.98
CA LEU A 17 1.81 23.51 29.90
C LEU A 17 2.87 24.32 30.65
N GLY A 18 2.74 25.65 30.69
CA GLY A 18 3.73 26.58 31.23
C GLY A 18 4.56 27.29 30.14
N PRO A 19 4.93 28.57 30.33
CA PRO A 19 5.72 29.34 29.35
C PRO A 19 7.12 28.79 29.13
N GLU A 20 7.68 28.09 30.11
CA GLU A 20 9.00 27.45 30.00
C GLU A 20 8.93 26.10 29.27
N LYS A 21 7.80 25.40 29.39
CA LYS A 21 7.62 24.04 28.87
C LYS A 21 7.17 24.02 27.42
N LEU A 22 6.40 25.01 26.97
CA LEU A 22 6.00 25.17 25.57
C LEU A 22 7.19 25.22 24.60
N PRO A 23 8.20 26.10 24.79
CA PRO A 23 9.38 26.12 23.91
C PRO A 23 10.23 24.85 24.03
N GLU A 24 10.28 24.23 25.22
CA GLU A 24 10.97 22.96 25.42
C GLU A 24 10.31 21.82 24.63
N ALA A 25 8.97 21.74 24.65
CA ALA A 25 8.19 20.77 23.90
C ALA A 25 8.32 20.97 22.38
N MET A 26 8.24 22.22 21.91
CA MET A 26 8.46 22.54 20.49
C MET A 26 9.87 22.14 20.03
N ARG A 27 10.90 22.33 20.87
CA ARG A 27 12.26 21.88 20.56
C ARG A 27 12.38 20.36 20.45
N LYS A 28 11.68 19.61 21.31
CA LYS A 28 11.65 18.13 21.26
C LYS A 28 10.91 17.64 20.01
N PHE A 29 9.70 18.16 19.79
CA PHE A 29 8.89 17.84 18.62
C PHE A 29 9.60 18.23 17.31
N GLY A 30 10.23 19.40 17.27
CA GLY A 30 10.95 19.90 16.10
C GLY A 30 12.10 18.99 15.69
N ARG A 31 12.84 18.41 16.64
CA ARG A 31 13.88 17.41 16.34
C ARG A 31 13.31 16.14 15.72
N VAL A 32 12.26 15.58 16.33
CA VAL A 32 11.57 14.38 15.81
C VAL A 32 11.00 14.65 14.41
N TYR A 33 10.29 15.77 14.23
CA TYR A 33 9.75 16.17 12.94
C TYR A 33 10.84 16.37 11.89
N HIS A 34 11.98 16.95 12.28
CA HIS A 34 13.11 17.14 11.39
C HIS A 34 13.73 15.80 10.96
N GLU A 35 13.89 14.86 11.89
CA GLU A 35 14.36 13.50 11.58
C GLU A 35 13.39 12.78 10.63
N ILE A 36 12.09 12.82 10.91
CA ILE A 36 11.06 12.26 10.03
C ILE A 36 11.12 12.91 8.64
N LYS A 37 11.23 14.24 8.57
CA LYS A 37 11.35 14.97 7.30
C LYS A 37 12.58 14.53 6.52
N ASN A 38 13.73 14.39 7.19
CA ASN A 38 14.98 13.98 6.54
C ASN A 38 14.88 12.57 5.99
N VAL A 39 14.34 11.63 6.77
CA VAL A 39 14.07 10.25 6.33
C VAL A 39 13.09 10.25 5.15
N ALA A 40 11.96 10.95 5.27
CA ALA A 40 10.97 11.07 4.22
C ALA A 40 11.55 11.69 2.94
N SER A 41 12.46 12.66 3.05
CA SER A 41 13.13 13.27 1.90
C SER A 41 14.17 12.35 1.25
N GLY A 42 14.84 11.49 2.03
CA GLY A 42 15.71 10.44 1.52
C GLY A 42 14.91 9.41 0.74
N VAL A 43 13.85 8.87 1.36
CA VAL A 43 12.92 7.95 0.72
C VAL A 43 12.30 8.58 -0.52
N GLN A 44 11.78 9.81 -0.47
CA GLN A 44 11.25 10.48 -1.66
C GLN A 44 12.28 10.59 -2.78
N ARG A 45 13.57 10.81 -2.48
CA ARG A 45 14.64 10.86 -3.48
C ARG A 45 14.91 9.49 -4.08
N ASP A 46 15.03 8.46 -3.24
CA ASP A 46 15.32 7.09 -3.65
C ASP A 46 14.14 6.48 -4.41
N LEU A 47 12.91 6.74 -3.94
CA LEU A 47 11.68 6.41 -4.64
C LEU A 47 11.62 7.17 -5.95
N ARG A 48 11.81 8.49 -6.02
CA ARG A 48 11.74 9.22 -7.31
C ARG A 48 12.77 8.78 -8.34
N THR A 49 13.88 8.17 -7.93
CA THR A 49 14.87 7.55 -8.83
C THR A 49 14.57 6.09 -9.16
N GLY A 50 13.91 5.35 -8.26
CA GLY A 50 13.53 3.94 -8.46
C GLY A 50 12.04 3.68 -8.75
N PHE A 51 11.20 4.71 -8.80
CA PHE A 51 9.75 4.65 -9.00
C PHE A 51 9.33 4.85 -10.46
N ASP A 52 10.23 5.27 -11.35
CA ASP A 52 9.90 5.41 -12.76
C ASP A 52 9.42 4.06 -13.33
N ASP A 53 10.10 2.96 -13.01
CA ASP A 53 9.74 1.59 -13.43
C ASP A 53 8.42 1.09 -12.80
N PRO A 54 8.23 1.05 -11.46
CA PRO A 54 7.00 0.54 -10.86
C PRO A 54 5.79 1.47 -11.08
N LEU A 55 5.96 2.78 -11.24
CA LEU A 55 4.85 3.66 -11.66
C LEU A 55 4.43 3.37 -13.10
N GLN A 56 5.38 3.04 -13.98
CA GLN A 56 5.07 2.63 -15.33
C GLN A 56 4.33 1.29 -15.36
N GLU A 57 4.75 0.32 -14.54
CA GLU A 57 4.04 -0.96 -14.37
C GLU A 57 2.62 -0.76 -13.80
N ILE A 58 2.46 0.00 -12.71
CA ILE A 58 1.13 0.28 -12.11
C ILE A 58 0.23 0.99 -13.13
N LYS A 59 0.76 1.93 -13.92
CA LYS A 59 0.00 2.59 -14.99
C LYS A 59 -0.43 1.59 -16.05
N ASN A 60 0.47 0.70 -16.48
CA ASN A 60 0.15 -0.33 -17.47
C ASN A 60 -0.92 -1.29 -16.96
N THR A 61 -0.80 -1.80 -15.72
CA THR A 61 -1.79 -2.66 -15.07
C THR A 61 -3.12 -1.93 -14.85
N ALA A 62 -3.09 -0.66 -14.45
CA ALA A 62 -4.30 0.15 -14.29
C ALA A 62 -4.99 0.41 -15.63
N GLU A 63 -4.22 0.66 -16.70
CA GLU A 63 -4.75 0.77 -18.07
C GLU A 63 -5.35 -0.54 -18.56
N GLU A 64 -4.70 -1.67 -18.30
CA GLU A 64 -5.16 -3.00 -18.68
C GLU A 64 -6.44 -3.37 -17.90
N ALA A 65 -6.44 -3.19 -16.59
CA ALA A 65 -7.63 -3.35 -15.75
C ALA A 65 -8.77 -2.43 -16.20
N LYS A 66 -8.46 -1.17 -16.54
CA LYS A 66 -9.43 -0.22 -17.08
C LYS A 66 -9.98 -0.66 -18.44
N ARG A 67 -9.16 -1.23 -19.33
CA ARG A 67 -9.61 -1.77 -20.63
C ARG A 67 -10.53 -2.98 -20.45
N ILE A 68 -10.16 -3.88 -19.55
CA ILE A 68 -10.97 -5.05 -19.17
C ILE A 68 -12.30 -4.58 -18.57
N PHE A 69 -12.27 -3.60 -17.68
CA PHE A 69 -13.46 -3.11 -16.98
C PHE A 69 -14.37 -2.21 -17.84
N LEU A 70 -13.80 -1.49 -18.81
CA LEU A 70 -14.57 -0.64 -19.75
C LEU A 70 -15.14 -1.42 -20.95
N GLY A 71 -14.94 -2.74 -21.02
CA GLY A 71 -15.64 -3.58 -22.01
C GLY A 71 -15.39 -3.17 -23.46
N LYS A 72 -14.13 -2.87 -23.82
CA LYS A 72 -13.75 -2.77 -25.23
C LYS A 72 -13.28 -4.14 -25.70
N ASP A 73 -14.24 -4.95 -26.11
CA ASP A 73 -14.13 -6.36 -26.51
C ASP A 73 -13.42 -6.56 -27.86
N ASP A 74 -12.24 -5.94 -28.06
CA ASP A 74 -11.45 -6.06 -29.29
C ASP A 74 -10.04 -6.66 -29.03
N VAL A 75 -9.88 -7.48 -28.00
CA VAL A 75 -8.65 -8.25 -27.79
C VAL A 75 -8.99 -9.71 -27.52
N ALA A 76 -8.56 -10.55 -28.45
CA ALA A 76 -8.68 -12.00 -28.43
C ALA A 76 -8.38 -12.55 -27.03
N SER A 77 -9.29 -13.38 -26.52
CA SER A 77 -9.14 -14.07 -25.25
C SER A 77 -7.72 -14.63 -25.12
N PRO A 78 -6.99 -14.35 -24.03
CA PRO A 78 -5.93 -15.27 -23.66
C PRO A 78 -6.64 -16.60 -23.43
N THR A 79 -6.25 -17.63 -24.17
CA THR A 79 -6.67 -18.99 -23.88
C THR A 79 -6.26 -19.27 -22.45
N THR A 80 -7.22 -19.07 -21.53
CA THR A 80 -7.25 -19.77 -20.26
C THR A 80 -6.99 -21.22 -20.61
N ASP A 81 -5.82 -21.72 -20.23
CA ASP A 81 -5.60 -23.15 -20.15
C ASP A 81 -6.66 -23.66 -19.16
N GLU A 82 -7.84 -24.00 -19.68
CA GLU A 82 -8.86 -24.70 -18.93
C GLU A 82 -8.19 -25.97 -18.42
N PRO A 83 -8.06 -26.14 -17.09
CA PRO A 83 -7.49 -27.37 -16.56
C PRO A 83 -8.40 -28.51 -17.00
N LYS A 84 -7.91 -29.34 -17.93
CA LYS A 84 -8.61 -30.53 -18.36
C LYS A 84 -8.74 -31.47 -17.17
N PHE A 85 -9.99 -31.65 -16.72
CA PHE A 85 -10.35 -32.65 -15.73
C PHE A 85 -9.94 -34.03 -16.26
N ILE A 86 -8.98 -34.65 -15.58
CA ILE A 86 -8.67 -36.08 -15.76
C ILE A 86 -9.60 -36.87 -14.83
N PRO A 87 -10.54 -37.66 -15.37
CA PRO A 87 -11.32 -38.57 -14.55
C PRO A 87 -10.37 -39.53 -13.84
N TYR A 88 -10.55 -39.72 -12.54
CA TYR A 88 -9.79 -40.72 -11.80
C TYR A 88 -10.15 -42.11 -12.33
N GLU A 89 -9.24 -42.74 -13.07
CA GLU A 89 -9.33 -44.17 -13.35
C GLU A 89 -9.11 -44.91 -12.03
N GLN A 90 -10.17 -45.59 -11.60
CA GLN A 90 -10.18 -46.36 -10.38
C GLN A 90 -9.34 -47.62 -10.62
N ASP A 91 -8.13 -47.65 -10.07
CA ASP A 91 -7.26 -48.83 -10.11
C ASP A 91 -7.99 -50.03 -9.49
N GLU A 92 -8.46 -50.93 -10.35
CA GLU A 92 -9.04 -52.20 -9.92
C GLU A 92 -7.96 -53.01 -9.21
N LYS A 93 -8.07 -53.08 -7.88
CA LYS A 93 -7.19 -53.87 -7.02
C LYS A 93 -7.30 -55.33 -7.44
N PRO A 94 -6.19 -56.06 -7.66
CA PRO A 94 -6.28 -57.46 -7.98
C PRO A 94 -6.81 -58.19 -6.74
N HIS A 95 -8.03 -58.73 -6.85
CA HIS A 95 -8.56 -59.61 -5.84
C HIS A 95 -7.75 -60.91 -5.89
N GLY A 96 -6.69 -60.94 -5.07
CA GLY A 96 -5.88 -62.12 -4.85
C GLY A 96 -6.71 -63.22 -4.21
N ASP A 97 -6.56 -64.40 -4.80
CA ASP A 97 -6.88 -65.74 -4.34
C ASP A 97 -7.26 -65.87 -2.86
N GLN A 98 -8.47 -66.36 -2.60
CA GLN A 98 -8.72 -67.27 -1.48
C GLN A 98 -9.75 -68.33 -1.92
N ASN A 99 -9.22 -69.45 -2.44
CA ASN A 99 -9.86 -70.76 -2.41
C ASN A 99 -9.62 -71.37 -1.02
N PRO A 100 -10.60 -72.09 -0.44
CA PRO A 100 -10.75 -73.51 -0.75
C PRO A 100 -12.18 -73.95 -1.15
#